data_AF-A0A1V5WX94-F1
#
_entry.id   AF-A0A1V5WX94-F1
#
_cell.length_a   1.000
_cell.length_b   1.000
_cell.length_c   1.000
_cell.angle_alpha   90.00
_cell.angle_beta   90.00
_cell.angle_gamma   90.00
#
_symmetry.space_group_name_H-M   'P 1'
#
loop_
_entity.id
_entity.type
_entity.pdbx_description
1 polymer ?
#
loop_
_entity_poly.entity_id
_entity_poly.type
_entity_poly.pdbx_seq_one_letter_code
_entity_poly.pdbx_strand_id
1 'polypeptide(L)'
;MWILGKHKGYVALVQRTAIRVLRDNDKNDLLGGTLTAYPELGGFNFHRALENSIAKTIGKFSAGCQVVQVPEDFSYIISLVRLQVKYVKSAIVSYTLINERDIQWDN
;
A
#
# COMPACT_ATOMS: atom_id res chain seq x y z
N MET A 1 3.62 10.25 0.62
CA MET A 1 3.96 9.09 1.47
C MET A 1 4.86 8.12 0.71
N TRP A 2 4.43 7.67 -0.47
CA TRP A 2 5.23 6.85 -1.36
C TRP A 2 5.89 7.66 -2.48
N ILE A 3 6.96 7.11 -3.06
CA ILE A 3 7.62 7.60 -4.28
C ILE A 3 7.94 6.43 -5.21
N LEU A 4 8.20 6.70 -6.49
CA LEU A 4 8.75 5.67 -7.39
C LEU A 4 10.09 5.15 -6.86
N GLY A 5 10.23 3.84 -6.81
CA GLY A 5 11.42 3.12 -6.36
C GLY A 5 11.44 1.70 -6.90
N LYS A 6 12.10 0.80 -6.17
CA LYS A 6 12.19 -0.62 -6.54
C LYS A 6 11.73 -1.53 -5.42
N HIS A 7 10.96 -2.55 -5.78
CA HIS A 7 10.65 -3.70 -4.93
C HIS A 7 11.27 -4.94 -5.58
N LYS A 8 12.23 -5.60 -4.90
CA LYS A 8 12.90 -6.82 -5.40
C LYS A 8 13.41 -6.71 -6.85
N GLY A 9 13.94 -5.55 -7.23
CA GLY A 9 14.55 -5.31 -8.54
C GLY A 9 13.66 -4.64 -9.60
N TYR A 10 12.33 -4.68 -9.46
CA TYR A 10 11.39 -4.06 -10.41
C TYR A 10 10.75 -2.78 -9.85
N VAL A 11 10.19 -1.95 -10.72
CA VAL A 11 9.58 -0.65 -10.35
C VAL A 11 8.38 -0.85 -9.43
N ALA A 12 8.29 -0.06 -8.37
CA ALA A 12 7.19 -0.04 -7.41
C ALA A 12 7.04 1.37 -6.80
N LEU A 13 5.99 1.60 -6.00
CA LEU A 13 5.99 2.74 -5.09
C LEU A 13 6.52 2.28 -3.73
N VAL A 14 7.54 2.97 -3.22
CA VAL A 14 8.22 2.60 -1.98
C VAL A 14 7.97 3.63 -0.90
N GLN A 15 7.93 3.18 0.34
CA GLN A 15 7.78 4.06 1.49
C GLN A 15 8.95 5.06 1.55
N ARG A 16 8.63 6.37 1.54
CA ARG A 16 9.63 7.43 1.66
C ARG A 16 9.72 7.98 3.08
N THR A 17 8.60 8.04 3.78
CA THR A 17 8.50 8.62 5.12
C THR A 17 7.79 7.65 6.05
N ALA A 18 8.01 7.79 7.36
CA ALA A 18 7.27 7.04 8.37
C ALA A 18 5.77 7.28 8.18
N ILE A 19 4.98 6.22 8.35
CA ILE A 19 3.52 6.28 8.30
C ILE A 19 2.96 5.97 9.69
N ARG A 20 1.83 6.56 10.04
CA ARG A 20 1.11 6.17 11.25
C ARG A 20 0.44 4.82 11.01
N VAL A 21 0.79 3.84 11.83
CA VAL A 21 0.22 2.49 11.77
C VAL A 21 -0.66 2.29 13.00
N LEU A 22 -1.83 1.70 12.76
CA LEU A 22 -2.68 1.09 13.78
C LEU A 22 -2.55 -0.41 13.57
N ARG A 23 -2.25 -1.14 14.65
CA ARG A 23 -2.09 -2.59 14.61
C ARG A 23 -3.09 -3.23 15.56
N ASP A 24 -3.87 -4.16 15.01
CA ASP A 24 -4.65 -5.08 15.82
C ASP A 24 -3.65 -6.04 16.53
N ASN A 25 -3.54 -5.88 17.84
CA ASN A 25 -2.60 -6.63 18.66
C ASN A 25 -3.14 -7.99 19.08
N ASP A 26 -4.46 -8.15 19.19
CA ASP A 26 -5.09 -9.40 19.62
C ASP A 26 -5.55 -10.28 18.44
N LYS A 27 -5.55 -9.72 17.22
CA LYS A 27 -5.84 -10.40 15.95
C LYS A 27 -7.26 -10.93 15.89
N ASN A 28 -8.20 -10.20 16.50
CA ASN A 28 -9.62 -10.56 16.51
C ASN A 28 -10.40 -9.99 15.30
N ASP A 29 -9.71 -9.30 14.39
CA ASP A 29 -10.27 -8.66 13.19
C ASP A 29 -11.27 -7.51 13.47
N LEU A 30 -11.37 -7.06 14.74
CA LEU A 30 -12.12 -5.90 15.18
C LEU A 30 -11.12 -4.81 15.60
N LEU A 31 -11.26 -3.62 15.04
CA LEU A 31 -10.44 -2.49 15.47
C LEU A 31 -11.01 -1.96 16.78
N GLY A 32 -10.33 -2.26 17.89
CA GLY A 32 -10.91 -2.08 19.21
C GLY A 32 -9.90 -1.92 20.34
N GLY A 33 -10.38 -1.52 21.53
CA GLY A 33 -9.55 -1.30 22.71
C GLY A 33 -8.54 -0.14 22.58
N THR A 34 -7.43 -0.19 23.35
CA THR A 34 -6.39 0.86 23.29
C THR A 34 -5.52 0.67 22.04
N LEU A 35 -6.01 1.12 20.88
CA LEU A 35 -5.21 1.20 19.66
C LEU A 35 -4.19 2.33 19.78
N THR A 36 -2.91 1.97 19.87
CA THR A 36 -1.82 2.95 19.88
C THR A 36 -1.32 3.15 18.46
N ALA A 37 -1.55 4.34 17.91
CA ALA A 37 -0.92 4.74 16.66
C ALA A 37 0.56 5.08 16.88
N TYR A 38 1.45 4.55 16.06
CA TYR A 38 2.87 4.90 16.10
C TYR A 38 3.43 5.11 14.69
N PRO A 39 4.47 5.96 14.54
CA PRO A 39 5.16 6.12 13.28
C PRO A 39 6.02 4.88 12.99
N GLU A 40 5.93 4.34 11.78
CA GLU A 40 6.70 3.16 11.37
C GLU A 40 7.32 3.35 9.96
N LEU A 41 8.60 2.97 9.83
CA LEU A 41 9.28 2.75 8.54
C LEU A 41 9.35 1.24 8.26
N GLY A 42 8.20 0.63 8.01
CA GLY A 42 8.07 -0.83 7.86
C GLY A 42 8.44 -1.37 6.48
N GLY A 43 8.80 -0.50 5.52
CA GLY A 43 9.07 -0.92 4.14
C GLY A 43 7.79 -1.25 3.36
N PHE A 44 6.69 -0.58 3.71
CA PHE A 44 5.38 -0.79 3.09
C PHE A 44 5.38 -0.26 1.65
N ASN A 45 5.34 -1.18 0.68
CA ASN A 45 5.40 -0.86 -0.73
C ASN A 45 4.05 -1.05 -1.42
N PHE A 46 3.87 -0.38 -2.55
CA PHE A 46 2.81 -0.64 -3.52
C PHE A 46 3.40 -1.40 -4.72
N HIS A 47 3.01 -2.67 -4.92
CA HIS A 47 3.59 -3.51 -5.97
C HIS A 47 2.58 -4.47 -6.59
N ARG A 48 2.95 -5.13 -7.70
CA ARG A 48 2.15 -6.21 -8.30
C ARG A 48 2.34 -7.54 -7.56
N ALA A 49 1.32 -8.39 -7.57
CA ALA A 49 1.41 -9.74 -7.00
C ALA A 49 2.33 -10.64 -7.84
N LEU A 50 2.06 -10.72 -9.13
CA LEU A 50 2.77 -11.56 -10.10
C LEU A 50 3.15 -10.73 -11.32
N GLU A 51 4.13 -11.22 -12.08
CA GLU A 51 4.67 -10.48 -13.23
C GLU A 51 3.83 -10.62 -14.49
N ASN A 52 3.45 -11.86 -14.82
CA ASN A 52 2.82 -12.22 -16.09
C ASN A 52 1.45 -12.91 -15.92
N SER A 53 0.86 -12.83 -14.73
CA SER A 53 -0.41 -13.50 -14.44
C SER A 53 -1.20 -12.80 -13.36
N ILE A 54 -2.50 -13.06 -13.37
CA ILE A 54 -3.42 -12.59 -12.33
C ILE A 54 -3.29 -13.53 -11.14
N ALA A 55 -2.91 -13.00 -9.98
CA ALA A 55 -2.91 -13.79 -8.75
C ALA A 55 -4.35 -14.14 -8.37
N LYS A 56 -4.65 -15.36 -7.91
CA LYS A 56 -6.02 -15.67 -7.45
C LYS A 56 -6.35 -15.02 -6.11
N THR A 57 -5.34 -14.87 -5.25
CA THR A 57 -5.46 -14.26 -3.93
C THR A 57 -4.22 -13.43 -3.63
N ILE A 58 -4.37 -12.39 -2.81
CA ILE A 58 -3.28 -11.48 -2.45
C ILE A 58 -2.51 -11.94 -1.19
N GLY A 59 -3.14 -12.63 -0.25
CA GLY A 59 -2.66 -12.83 1.14
C GLY A 59 -1.13 -12.94 1.31
N LYS A 60 -0.49 -13.92 0.66
CA LYS A 60 0.95 -14.17 0.78
C LYS A 60 1.87 -13.03 0.26
N PHE A 61 1.36 -12.15 -0.59
CA PHE A 61 2.10 -11.05 -1.21
C PHE A 61 2.02 -9.76 -0.40
N SER A 62 1.00 -9.61 0.47
CA SER A 62 0.77 -8.35 1.17
C SER A 62 1.78 -8.14 2.29
N ALA A 63 1.74 -8.92 3.38
CA ALA A 63 2.59 -8.69 4.56
C ALA A 63 2.69 -7.19 4.96
N GLY A 64 1.59 -6.43 4.80
CA GLY A 64 1.50 -4.97 5.03
C GLY A 64 1.70 -4.10 3.77
N CYS A 65 2.24 -4.64 2.68
CA CYS A 65 2.25 -4.00 1.37
C CYS A 65 0.86 -3.96 0.73
N GLN A 66 0.68 -2.96 -0.12
CA GLN A 66 -0.50 -2.79 -0.96
C GLN A 66 -0.22 -3.45 -2.31
N VAL A 67 -1.05 -4.40 -2.71
CA VAL A 67 -0.72 -5.31 -3.81
C VAL A 67 -1.80 -5.30 -4.89
N VAL A 68 -1.39 -5.06 -6.13
CA VAL A 68 -2.26 -5.12 -7.30
C VAL A 68 -2.26 -6.54 -7.87
N GLN A 69 -3.45 -7.10 -8.05
CA GLN A 69 -3.66 -8.48 -8.49
C GLN A 69 -3.33 -8.69 -9.97
N VAL A 70 -3.69 -7.70 -10.80
CA VAL A 70 -3.58 -7.71 -12.26
C VAL A 70 -2.33 -6.92 -12.69
N PRO A 71 -1.37 -7.53 -13.41
CA PRO A 71 -0.12 -6.85 -13.81
C PRO A 71 -0.35 -5.62 -14.71
N GLU A 72 -1.38 -5.64 -15.54
CA GLU A 72 -1.74 -4.56 -16.46
C GLU A 72 -2.22 -3.34 -15.69
N ASP A 73 -3.07 -3.52 -14.68
CA ASP A 73 -3.54 -2.44 -13.80
C ASP A 73 -2.38 -1.79 -13.04
N PHE A 74 -1.45 -2.62 -12.56
CA PHE A 74 -0.23 -2.12 -11.94
C PHE A 74 0.59 -1.26 -12.90
N SER A 75 0.77 -1.72 -14.14
CA SER A 75 1.50 -1.00 -15.17
C SER A 75 0.82 0.32 -15.53
N TYR A 76 -0.52 0.33 -15.57
CA TYR A 76 -1.31 1.54 -15.77
C TYR A 76 -1.11 2.54 -14.63
N ILE A 77 -1.21 2.11 -13.37
CA ILE A 77 -0.98 2.96 -12.19
C ILE A 77 0.43 3.56 -12.19
N ILE A 78 1.48 2.77 -12.46
CA ILE A 78 2.86 3.27 -12.54
C ILE A 78 3.01 4.29 -13.67
N SER A 79 2.31 4.10 -14.79
CA SER A 79 2.28 5.07 -15.89
C SER A 79 1.63 6.38 -15.47
N LEU A 80 0.50 6.33 -14.75
CA LEU A 80 -0.14 7.53 -14.18
C LEU A 80 0.80 8.28 -13.23
N VAL A 81 1.52 7.57 -12.37
CA VAL A 81 2.50 8.21 -11.46
C VAL A 81 3.63 8.88 -12.24
N ARG A 82 4.12 8.26 -13.33
CA ARG A 82 5.12 8.89 -14.21
C ARG A 82 4.57 10.15 -14.88
N LEU A 83 3.32 10.14 -15.31
CA LEU A 83 2.64 11.32 -15.85
C LEU A 83 2.50 12.43 -14.78
N GLN A 84 2.14 12.08 -13.55
CA GLN A 84 2.11 13.02 -12.42
C GLN A 84 3.48 13.68 -12.23
N VAL A 85 4.56 12.90 -12.17
CA VAL A 85 5.92 13.45 -12.03
C VAL A 85 6.24 14.40 -13.18
N LYS A 86 5.87 14.03 -14.41
CA LYS A 86 6.15 14.82 -15.61
C LYS A 86 5.37 16.14 -15.65
N TYR A 87 4.08 16.11 -15.37
CA TYR A 87 3.17 17.23 -15.61
C TYR A 87 2.79 18.00 -14.34
N VAL A 88 2.56 17.31 -13.23
CA VAL A 88 2.22 17.90 -11.92
C VAL A 88 3.49 18.28 -11.13
N LYS A 89 4.66 17.75 -11.53
CA LYS A 89 5.96 18.01 -10.88
C LYS A 89 6.03 17.54 -9.42
N SER A 90 5.24 16.53 -9.08
CA SER A 90 5.29 15.88 -7.76
C SER A 90 5.63 14.41 -7.88
N ALA A 91 6.66 13.97 -7.17
CA ALA A 91 7.03 12.56 -7.02
C ALA A 91 6.27 11.87 -5.89
N ILE A 92 5.54 12.63 -5.06
CA ILE A 92 4.88 12.12 -3.87
C ILE A 92 3.51 11.57 -4.25
N VAL A 93 3.24 10.34 -3.82
CA VAL A 93 1.95 9.67 -3.97
C VAL A 93 1.34 9.37 -2.60
N SER A 94 0.03 9.54 -2.52
CA SER A 94 -0.84 9.12 -1.43
C SER A 94 -2.22 8.83 -2.01
N TYR A 95 -2.92 7.85 -1.46
CA TYR A 95 -4.29 7.53 -1.82
C TYR A 95 -5.02 6.97 -0.61
N THR A 96 -6.36 6.97 -0.67
CA THR A 96 -7.23 6.37 0.35
C THR A 96 -7.81 5.07 -0.22
N LEU A 97 -7.69 3.97 0.52
CA LEU A 97 -8.22 2.66 0.11
C LEU A 97 -9.64 2.43 0.66
N ILE A 98 -9.82 2.71 1.95
CA ILE A 98 -11.06 2.57 2.70
C ILE A 98 -11.25 3.81 3.55
N ASN A 99 -12.50 4.12 3.91
CA ASN A 99 -12.82 5.17 4.86
C ASN A 99 -12.99 4.58 6.25
N GLU A 100 -12.92 5.44 7.27
CA GLU A 100 -13.12 5.04 8.66
C GLU A 100 -14.49 4.39 8.90
N ARG A 101 -15.53 4.83 8.20
CA ARG A 101 -16.88 4.23 8.23
C ARG A 101 -16.94 2.81 7.68
N ASP A 102 -15.93 2.38 6.92
CA ASP A 102 -15.83 1.04 6.33
C ASP A 102 -15.10 0.07 7.29
N ILE A 103 -14.65 0.57 8.45
CA ILE A 103 -13.99 -0.20 9.51
C ILE A 103 -15.03 -0.75 10.50
N GLN A 104 -14.87 -2.02 10.90
CA GLN A 104 -15.60 -2.59 12.01
C GLN A 104 -14.87 -2.32 13.33
N TRP A 105 -15.56 -1.68 14.26
CA TRP A 105 -15.05 -1.31 15.57
C TRP A 105 -15.50 -2.32 16.64
N ASP A 106 -14.69 -2.54 17.68
CA ASP A 106 -15.23 -3.12 18.92
C ASP A 106 -16.18 -2.09 19.56
N ASN A 107 -17.34 -2.56 20.01
CA ASN A 107 -18.32 -1.71 20.70
C ASN A 107 -18.02 -1.67 22.20
#